data_AF-A0A965HF30-F1
#
_entry.id   AF-A0A965HF30-F1
#
_cell.length_a   1.000
_cell.length_b   1.000
_cell.length_c   1.000
_cell.angle_alpha   90.00
_cell.angle_beta   90.00
_cell.angle_gamma   90.00
#
_symmetry.space_group_name_H-M   'P 1'
#
loop_
_entity.id
_entity.type
_entity.pdbx_description
1 polymer ?
#
loop_
_entity_poly.entity_id
_entity_poly.type
_entity_poly.pdbx_seq_one_letter_code
_entity_poly.pdbx_strand_id
1 'polypeptide(L)'
;MKTIFFRVALLLVSASFPAFAQLGNVWHVPAETRPSGVYAAGMRDPLNPNPSASVTFYQGVSKGGGDNQTGGTLYYRFGGGSWQSAALGFHANETGTSVQIWKSSVSMPSAAGT
;
A
#
# COMPACT_ATOMS: atom_id res chain seq x y z
N MET A 1 -16.04 -37.51 25.30
CA MET A 1 -16.56 -37.02 24.01
C MET A 1 -16.84 -35.51 24.01
N LYS A 2 -17.56 -34.94 24.98
CA LYS A 2 -17.84 -33.48 25.07
C LYS A 2 -16.59 -32.58 25.06
N THR A 3 -15.51 -33.00 25.72
CA THR A 3 -14.24 -32.27 25.78
C THR A 3 -13.47 -32.21 24.45
N ILE A 4 -13.63 -33.21 23.58
CA ILE A 4 -13.00 -33.23 22.26
C ILE A 4 -13.73 -32.28 21.31
N PHE A 5 -15.07 -32.30 21.33
CA PHE A 5 -15.88 -31.36 20.55
C PHE A 5 -15.57 -29.90 20.91
N PHE A 6 -15.41 -29.58 22.19
CA PHE A 6 -15.06 -28.23 22.63
C PHE A 6 -13.67 -27.80 22.13
N ARG A 7 -12.68 -28.70 22.12
CA ARG A 7 -11.32 -28.42 21.62
C ARG A 7 -11.29 -28.24 20.10
N VAL A 8 -12.05 -29.05 19.35
CA VAL A 8 -12.16 -28.93 17.89
C VAL A 8 -12.88 -27.63 17.52
N ALA A 9 -13.95 -27.28 18.23
CA ALA A 9 -14.65 -26.01 18.02
C ALA A 9 -13.74 -24.80 18.27
N LEU A 10 -12.93 -24.84 19.34
CA LEU A 10 -11.99 -23.76 19.65
C LEU A 10 -10.90 -23.61 18.58
N LEU A 11 -10.40 -24.72 18.01
CA LEU A 11 -9.40 -24.71 16.93
C LEU A 11 -9.97 -24.13 15.63
N LEU A 12 -11.22 -24.44 15.29
CA LEU A 12 -11.88 -23.93 14.10
C LEU A 12 -12.18 -22.43 14.23
N VAL A 13 -12.55 -21.97 15.43
CA VAL A 13 -12.73 -20.53 15.70
C VAL A 13 -11.41 -19.78 15.64
N SER A 14 -10.32 -20.32 16.18
CA SER A 14 -9.01 -19.64 16.11
C SER A 14 -8.42 -19.60 14.68
N ALA A 15 -8.68 -20.63 13.86
CA ALA A 15 -8.28 -20.63 12.44
C ALA A 15 -9.10 -19.67 11.55
N SER A 16 -10.24 -19.18 12.04
CA SER A 16 -11.11 -18.28 11.28
C SER A 16 -10.74 -16.79 11.41
N PHE A 17 -9.78 -16.45 12.27
CA PHE A 17 -9.28 -15.08 12.34
C PHE A 17 -8.34 -14.81 11.17
N PRO A 18 -8.55 -13.72 10.41
CA PRO A 18 -7.59 -13.30 9.40
C PRO A 18 -6.25 -13.00 10.08
N ALA A 19 -5.22 -13.77 9.74
CA ALA A 19 -3.84 -13.39 10.04
C ALA A 19 -3.49 -12.21 9.14
N PHE A 20 -3.64 -10.99 9.66
CA PHE A 20 -3.14 -9.80 8.97
C PHE A 20 -1.62 -9.91 8.93
N ALA A 21 -1.04 -9.94 7.74
CA ALA A 21 0.39 -9.76 7.57
C ALA A 21 0.77 -8.43 8.24
N GLN A 22 1.59 -8.51 9.28
CA GLN A 22 2.18 -7.32 9.87
C GLN A 22 3.08 -6.73 8.80
N LEU A 23 2.69 -5.58 8.26
CA LEU A 23 3.52 -4.87 7.31
C LEU A 23 4.86 -4.59 8.00
N GLY A 24 5.95 -5.17 7.48
CA GLY A 24 7.29 -4.69 7.78
C GLY A 24 7.30 -3.19 7.50
N ASN A 25 7.87 -2.38 8.40
CA ASN A 25 7.81 -0.91 8.42
C ASN A 25 7.33 -0.29 7.09
N VAL A 26 6.06 0.17 7.08
CA VAL A 26 5.48 0.87 5.93
C VAL A 26 6.28 2.15 5.74
N TRP A 27 6.91 2.28 4.58
CA TRP A 27 7.99 3.23 4.37
C TRP A 27 7.48 4.57 3.85
N HIS A 28 7.77 5.64 4.59
CA HIS A 28 7.64 7.02 4.12
C HIS A 28 8.72 7.90 4.78
N VAL A 29 9.87 8.06 4.12
CA VAL A 29 10.84 9.11 4.46
C VAL A 29 10.83 10.13 3.33
N PRO A 30 10.07 11.23 3.45
CA PRO A 30 10.10 12.32 2.48
C PRO A 30 11.53 12.81 2.25
N ALA A 31 11.88 13.05 0.98
CA ALA A 31 13.15 13.64 0.55
C ALA A 31 14.42 12.81 0.81
N GLU A 32 14.32 11.53 1.18
CA GLU A 32 15.48 10.64 1.16
C GLU A 32 15.95 10.43 -0.29
N THR A 33 17.21 10.79 -0.58
CA THR A 33 17.83 10.48 -1.87
C THR A 33 17.98 8.97 -2.00
N ARG A 34 17.18 8.38 -2.87
CA ARG A 34 17.13 6.94 -3.09
C ARG A 34 18.01 6.54 -4.26
N PRO A 35 18.84 5.49 -4.12
CA PRO A 35 19.86 5.15 -5.12
C PRO A 35 19.26 4.59 -6.43
N SER A 36 18.02 4.12 -6.42
CA SER A 36 17.46 3.35 -7.52
C SER A 36 16.74 4.16 -8.61
N GLY A 37 16.29 5.39 -8.31
CA GLY A 37 15.52 6.20 -9.25
C GLY A 37 14.19 5.58 -9.71
N VAL A 38 13.74 4.48 -9.08
CA VAL A 38 12.55 3.73 -9.51
C VAL A 38 11.23 4.41 -9.14
N TYR A 39 11.26 5.46 -8.32
CA TYR A 39 10.09 6.29 -8.02
C TYR A 39 10.52 7.73 -7.72
N ALA A 40 9.58 8.67 -7.83
CA ALA A 40 9.84 10.08 -7.50
C ALA A 40 10.06 10.25 -5.98
N ALA A 41 11.04 11.05 -5.56
CA ALA A 41 11.44 11.20 -4.15
C ALA A 41 10.29 11.57 -3.18
N GLY A 42 9.24 12.23 -3.68
CA GLY A 42 8.04 12.54 -2.90
C GLY A 42 7.03 11.40 -2.76
N MET A 43 7.31 10.21 -3.29
CA MET A 43 6.37 9.07 -3.42
C MET A 43 5.07 9.44 -4.16
N ARG A 44 5.09 10.52 -4.93
CA ARG A 44 3.97 11.04 -5.70
C ARG A 44 4.52 11.71 -6.95
N ASP A 45 3.91 11.42 -8.10
CA ASP A 45 4.30 11.98 -9.39
C ASP A 45 3.09 12.24 -10.30
N PRO A 46 2.87 13.48 -10.77
CA PRO A 46 3.60 14.70 -10.40
C PRO A 46 3.31 15.14 -8.96
N LEU A 47 4.26 15.85 -8.35
CA LEU A 47 4.09 16.37 -7.00
C LEU A 47 2.95 17.41 -6.92
N ASN A 48 2.82 18.26 -7.95
CA ASN A 48 1.79 19.28 -8.07
C ASN A 48 1.00 19.03 -9.36
N PRO A 49 -0.02 18.17 -9.33
CA PRO A 49 -0.78 17.82 -10.52
C PRO A 49 -1.70 18.95 -10.96
N ASN A 50 -1.78 19.16 -12.27
CA ASN A 50 -2.82 19.99 -12.88
C ASN A 50 -4.19 19.29 -12.81
N PRO A 51 -5.30 20.03 -12.97
CA PRO A 51 -6.61 19.42 -13.18
C PRO A 51 -6.57 18.39 -14.32
N SER A 52 -7.32 17.31 -14.16
CA SER A 52 -7.35 16.18 -15.09
C SER A 52 -6.03 15.41 -15.27
N ALA A 53 -4.96 15.75 -14.54
CA ALA A 53 -3.69 15.02 -14.63
C ALA A 53 -3.80 13.63 -13.97
N SER A 54 -3.12 12.64 -14.55
CA SER A 54 -2.91 11.36 -13.89
C SER A 54 -1.80 11.49 -12.86
N VAL A 55 -2.05 11.03 -11.64
CA VAL A 55 -1.11 11.11 -10.52
C VAL A 55 -0.84 9.74 -9.97
N THR A 56 0.43 9.37 -9.94
CA THR A 56 0.89 8.09 -9.43
C THR A 56 1.37 8.28 -8.00
N PHE A 57 0.82 7.48 -7.09
CA PHE A 57 1.25 7.38 -5.70
C PHE A 57 2.04 6.09 -5.54
N TYR A 58 3.16 6.17 -4.83
CA TYR A 58 4.05 5.05 -4.55
C TYR A 58 4.00 4.71 -3.05
N GLN A 59 4.16 3.43 -2.73
CA GLN A 59 4.30 2.92 -1.37
C GLN A 59 5.51 2.00 -1.34
N GLY A 60 6.40 2.19 -0.36
CA GLY A 60 7.47 1.23 -0.07
C GLY A 60 7.12 0.35 1.12
N VAL A 61 7.51 -0.93 1.04
CA VAL A 61 7.47 -1.87 2.17
C VAL A 61 8.83 -2.52 2.31
N SER A 62 9.37 -2.57 3.52
CA SER A 62 10.57 -3.37 3.79
C SER A 62 10.17 -4.84 3.89
N LYS A 63 10.71 -5.66 2.99
CA LYS A 63 10.45 -7.09 2.97
C LYS A 63 11.20 -7.86 4.06
N GLY A 64 12.08 -7.22 4.84
CA GLY A 64 12.88 -7.90 5.86
C GLY A 64 13.54 -9.18 5.32
N GLY A 65 13.18 -10.32 5.92
CA GLY A 65 13.64 -11.67 5.53
C GLY A 65 12.71 -12.46 4.58
N GLY A 66 11.66 -11.84 4.01
CA GLY A 66 10.72 -12.53 3.13
C GLY A 66 9.27 -12.03 3.17
N ASP A 67 8.99 -10.93 3.88
CA ASP A 67 7.68 -10.31 4.07
C ASP A 67 7.25 -9.55 2.80
N ASN A 68 7.05 -10.30 1.73
CA ASN A 68 6.54 -9.77 0.48
C ASN A 68 5.10 -9.30 0.68
N GLN A 69 4.85 -8.03 0.40
CA GLN A 69 3.50 -7.59 0.13
C GLN A 69 3.03 -8.24 -1.19
N THR A 70 1.75 -8.55 -1.30
CA THR A 70 1.17 -9.20 -2.48
C THR A 70 0.05 -8.37 -3.11
N GLY A 71 -0.20 -7.19 -2.56
CA GLY A 71 -1.22 -6.25 -3.01
C GLY A 71 -1.46 -5.17 -1.97
N GLY A 72 -2.41 -4.30 -2.26
CA GLY A 72 -2.87 -3.30 -1.31
C GLY A 72 -3.97 -2.45 -1.93
N THR A 73 -4.51 -1.54 -1.13
CA THR A 73 -5.55 -0.62 -1.57
C THR A 73 -5.16 0.80 -1.18
N LEU A 74 -5.10 1.69 -2.17
CA LEU A 74 -5.05 3.13 -1.97
C LEU A 74 -6.47 3.62 -1.67
N TYR A 75 -6.69 4.20 -0.50
CA TYR A 75 -7.92 4.92 -0.18
C TYR A 75 -7.68 6.43 -0.32
N TYR A 76 -8.57 7.12 -1.03
CA TYR A 76 -8.40 8.55 -1.32
C TYR A 76 -9.75 9.25 -1.44
N ARG A 77 -9.75 10.58 -1.38
CA ARG A 77 -10.91 11.43 -1.67
C ARG A 77 -10.46 12.81 -2.15
N PHE A 78 -11.29 13.48 -2.94
CA PHE A 78 -11.04 14.84 -3.40
C PHE A 78 -11.87 15.84 -2.59
N GLY A 79 -11.26 16.97 -2.18
CA GLY A 79 -11.99 18.11 -1.59
C GLY A 79 -12.93 17.77 -0.41
N GLY A 80 -12.65 16.69 0.35
CA GLY A 80 -13.53 16.25 1.43
C GLY A 80 -14.78 15.45 1.01
N GLY A 81 -14.94 15.14 -0.29
CA GLY A 81 -16.01 14.30 -0.82
C GLY A 81 -15.95 12.83 -0.39
N SER A 82 -16.70 11.98 -1.07
CA SER A 82 -16.77 10.55 -0.77
C SER A 82 -15.41 9.86 -0.90
N TRP A 83 -15.15 8.91 0.01
CA TRP A 83 -14.00 8.03 -0.09
C TRP A 83 -14.10 7.15 -1.33
N GLN A 84 -12.96 6.98 -1.99
CA GLN A 84 -12.73 6.12 -3.14
C GLN A 84 -11.59 5.17 -2.83
N SER A 85 -11.45 4.14 -3.66
CA SER A 85 -10.35 3.19 -3.55
C SER A 85 -9.82 2.77 -4.92
N ALA A 86 -8.53 2.46 -4.96
CA ALA A 86 -7.85 1.91 -6.12
C ALA A 86 -6.84 0.84 -5.67
N ALA A 87 -6.63 -0.19 -6.49
CA ALA A 87 -5.69 -1.25 -6.16
C ALA A 87 -4.24 -0.76 -6.29
N LEU A 88 -3.39 -1.10 -5.31
CA LEU A 88 -1.95 -0.98 -5.42
C LEU A 88 -1.40 -2.17 -6.22
N GLY A 89 -0.76 -1.88 -7.34
CA GLY A 89 -0.04 -2.85 -8.15
C GLY A 89 1.45 -2.87 -7.81
N PHE A 90 2.09 -4.02 -8.01
CA PHE A 90 3.54 -4.13 -7.89
C PHE A 90 4.22 -3.19 -8.89
N HIS A 91 5.25 -2.47 -8.44
CA HIS A 91 6.03 -1.59 -9.30
C HIS A 91 7.45 -2.11 -9.50
N ALA A 92 8.20 -2.30 -8.42
CA ALA A 92 9.61 -2.70 -8.48
C ALA A 92 10.09 -3.28 -7.15
N ASN A 93 11.19 -4.03 -7.19
CA ASN A 93 12.06 -4.20 -6.04
C ASN A 93 13.18 -3.18 -6.17
N GLU A 94 13.44 -2.41 -5.12
CA GLU A 94 14.52 -1.43 -5.14
C GLU A 94 15.89 -2.15 -5.10
N THR A 95 16.69 -1.95 -6.13
CA THR A 95 18.02 -2.55 -6.24
C THR A 95 18.93 -2.12 -5.09
N GLY A 96 19.59 -3.09 -4.45
CA GLY A 96 20.51 -2.83 -3.34
C GLY A 96 19.81 -2.59 -1.99
N THR A 97 18.49 -2.72 -1.90
CA THR A 97 17.75 -2.63 -0.64
C THR A 97 16.77 -3.81 -0.49
N SER A 98 16.20 -3.97 0.71
CA SER A 98 15.11 -4.94 0.95
C SER A 98 13.73 -4.35 0.70
N VAL A 99 13.62 -3.23 -0.04
CA VAL A 99 12.36 -2.51 -0.22
C VAL A 99 11.64 -2.97 -1.49
N GLN A 100 10.35 -3.25 -1.36
CA GLN A 100 9.43 -3.44 -2.48
C GLN A 100 8.56 -2.20 -2.66
N ILE A 101 8.40 -1.77 -3.90
CA ILE A 101 7.65 -0.58 -4.28
C ILE A 101 6.35 -1.02 -4.98
N TRP A 102 5.26 -0.41 -4.54
CA TRP A 102 3.91 -0.56 -5.05
C TRP A 102 3.39 0.79 -5.52
N LYS A 103 2.46 0.80 -6.47
CA LYS A 103 1.88 2.05 -6.97
C LYS A 103 0.41 1.93 -7.34
N SER A 104 -0.26 3.07 -7.32
CA SER A 104 -1.59 3.26 -7.90
C SER A 104 -1.64 4.62 -8.57
N SER A 105 -2.32 4.70 -9.71
CA SER A 105 -2.55 5.97 -10.42
C SER A 105 -4.01 6.39 -10.28
N VAL A 106 -4.22 7.69 -10.05
CA VAL A 106 -5.52 8.32 -9.88
C VAL A 106 -5.59 9.52 -10.81
N SER A 107 -6.68 9.62 -11.59
CA SER A 107 -6.95 10.81 -12.39
C SER A 107 -7.52 11.92 -11.51
N MET A 108 -6.87 13.08 -11.52
CA MET A 108 -7.36 14.25 -10.81
C MET A 108 -8.66 14.75 -11.43
N PRO A 109 -9.56 15.34 -10.62
CA PRO A 109 -10.76 15.98 -11.15
C PRO A 109 -10.40 17.13 -12.09
N SER A 110 -11.30 17.42 -13.04
CA SER A 110 -11.15 18.52 -14.00
C SER A 110 -11.31 19.91 -13.39
N ALA A 111 -11.82 19.99 -12.16
CA ALA A 111 -11.84 21.18 -11.33
C ALA A 111 -11.02 20.94 -10.07
N ALA A 112 -10.12 21.87 -9.73
CA ALA A 112 -9.53 21.90 -8.40
C ALA A 112 -10.66 22.08 -7.38
N GLY A 113 -10.66 21.29 -6.31
CA GLY A 113 -11.74 21.34 -5.31
C GLY A 113 -11.92 22.77 -4.77
N THR A 114 -13.15 23.27 -4.86
CA THR A 114 -13.61 24.50 -4.19
C THR A 114 -13.66 24.32 -2.69
#